data_AF-A0A3M2M4P2-F1
#
_entry.id   AF-A0A3M2M4P2-F1
#
_cell.length_a   1.000
_cell.length_b   1.000
_cell.length_c   1.000
_cell.angle_alpha   90.00
_cell.angle_beta   90.00
_cell.angle_gamma   90.00
#
_symmetry.space_group_name_H-M   'P 1'
#
loop_
_entity.id
_entity.type
_entity.pdbx_description
1 polymer ?
#
loop_
_entity_poly.entity_id
_entity_poly.type
_entity_poly.pdbx_seq_one_letter_code
_entity_poly.pdbx_strand_id
1 'polypeptide(L)'
;MATRQRPPLKSVIALAGALLLAAAVAAFVWWPQKHRPAVHPAAGVTFTGEGDSRLRQRVSDVIERLRQRDASGIAEFDVDLTTHRRSPDGEAGAQWLITHFATPLQGPVQAEIRQDENAGLDWYACISYGHDQRKLRLDFVTYGKKGVWPDPNGGDKYAFPVHVYNELAGRGPYPNKPMTGLFCNEGESLPPAQ
;
A
#
# COMPACT_ATOMS: atom_id res chain seq x y z
N MET A 1 43.83 -13.40 71.16
CA MET A 1 43.89 -11.98 70.79
C MET A 1 42.45 -11.48 70.67
N ALA A 2 41.75 -11.11 71.77
CA ALA A 2 41.81 -9.83 72.51
C ALA A 2 41.49 -8.61 71.59
N THR A 3 40.22 -8.23 71.45
CA THR A 3 39.44 -7.20 72.19
C THR A 3 39.57 -5.75 71.70
N ARG A 4 38.40 -5.21 71.31
CA ARG A 4 37.78 -3.94 71.75
C ARG A 4 38.19 -2.58 71.16
N GLN A 5 37.12 -1.82 70.96
CA GLN A 5 36.86 -0.42 71.33
C GLN A 5 37.20 0.72 70.35
N ARG A 6 36.10 1.35 69.86
CA ARG A 6 35.94 2.75 69.39
C ARG A 6 36.29 3.77 70.50
N PRO A 7 36.09 5.10 70.32
CA PRO A 7 36.55 6.11 69.34
C PRO A 7 37.34 7.25 70.07
N PRO A 8 37.69 8.39 69.43
CA PRO A 8 37.02 9.67 69.79
C PRO A 8 36.84 10.62 68.58
N LEU A 9 35.71 11.30 68.41
CA LEU A 9 35.22 12.55 69.05
C LEU A 9 35.99 13.84 68.66
N LYS A 10 35.19 14.89 68.40
CA LYS A 10 35.49 16.31 68.08
C LYS A 10 35.43 16.60 66.56
N SER A 11 34.81 17.65 66.04
CA SER A 11 33.89 18.68 66.54
C SER A 11 33.71 19.63 65.34
N VAL A 12 32.45 19.99 65.06
CA VAL A 12 31.97 21.31 64.57
C VAL A 12 32.63 21.92 63.31
N ILE A 13 31.80 22.21 62.30
CA ILE A 13 31.44 23.56 61.80
C ILE A 13 30.81 23.39 60.41
N ALA A 14 29.58 23.88 60.29
CA ALA A 14 28.83 23.99 59.06
C ALA A 14 29.42 25.04 58.12
N LEU A 15 29.35 24.80 56.81
CA LEU A 15 29.34 25.86 55.81
C LEU A 15 28.51 25.41 54.61
N ALA A 16 27.43 26.16 54.41
CA ALA A 16 26.57 26.08 53.24
C ALA A 16 27.40 26.32 51.96
N GLY A 17 27.15 25.51 50.95
CA GLY A 17 27.76 25.64 49.64
C GLY A 17 26.88 24.92 48.63
N ALA A 18 26.09 25.71 47.92
CA ALA A 18 25.09 25.24 46.98
C ALA A 18 25.71 24.60 45.72
N LEU A 19 24.82 23.97 44.96
CA LEU A 19 24.83 23.77 43.51
C LEU A 19 25.44 22.47 42.93
N LEU A 20 24.50 21.75 42.30
CA LEU A 20 24.53 21.15 40.95
C LEU A 20 24.91 19.68 40.77
N LEU A 21 23.93 18.98 40.17
CA LEU A 21 24.05 18.00 39.07
C LEU A 21 24.76 16.67 39.38
N ALA A 22 24.30 15.50 38.95
CA ALA A 22 23.20 15.09 38.11
C ALA A 22 22.92 13.62 38.44
N ALA A 23 21.65 13.23 38.44
CA ALA A 23 21.27 11.82 38.44
C ALA A 23 21.67 11.22 37.08
N ALA A 24 22.65 10.32 37.07
CA ALA A 24 22.93 9.47 35.93
C ALA A 24 21.84 8.37 35.88
N VAL A 25 20.67 8.70 35.34
CA VAL A 25 19.73 7.68 34.89
C VAL A 25 20.20 7.27 33.51
N ALA A 26 20.74 6.06 33.43
CA ALA A 26 21.07 5.42 32.16
C ALA A 26 19.79 5.31 31.32
N ALA A 27 19.61 6.24 30.38
CA ALA A 27 18.62 6.11 29.34
C ALA A 27 19.10 5.00 28.40
N PHE A 28 18.51 3.81 28.53
CA PHE A 28 18.39 2.88 27.43
C PHE A 28 17.77 3.67 26.27
N VAL A 29 18.58 4.06 25.29
CA VAL A 29 18.09 4.65 24.04
C VAL A 29 17.41 3.52 23.28
N TRP A 30 16.16 3.27 23.63
CA TRP A 30 15.22 2.57 22.78
C TRP A 30 15.02 3.49 21.57
N TRP A 31 15.79 3.24 20.51
CA TRP A 31 15.52 3.86 19.23
C TRP A 31 14.11 3.40 18.83
N PRO A 32 13.11 4.29 18.72
CA PRO A 32 11.87 3.86 18.11
C PRO A 32 12.27 3.50 16.68
N GLN A 33 12.09 2.23 16.30
CA GLN A 33 11.95 1.91 14.89
C GLN A 33 10.96 2.94 14.36
N LYS A 34 11.35 3.70 13.33
CA LYS A 34 10.40 4.52 12.59
C LYS A 34 9.32 3.56 12.09
N HIS A 35 8.26 3.39 12.86
CA HIS A 35 7.03 2.78 12.41
C HIS A 35 6.60 3.69 11.27
N ARG A 36 6.86 3.26 10.03
CA ARG A 36 6.21 3.84 8.86
C ARG A 36 4.72 3.83 9.22
N PRO A 37 4.03 4.98 9.15
CA PRO A 37 2.62 5.02 9.47
C PRO A 37 1.92 3.92 8.66
N ALA A 38 0.99 3.22 9.32
CA ALA A 38 0.14 2.26 8.62
C ALA A 38 -0.46 2.97 7.41
N VAL A 39 -0.34 2.34 6.25
CA VAL A 39 -1.04 2.72 5.03
C VAL A 39 -2.50 2.99 5.40
N HIS A 40 -2.97 4.20 5.15
CA HIS A 40 -4.39 4.49 5.35
C HIS A 40 -5.09 4.03 4.07
N PRO A 41 -5.83 2.91 4.10
CA PRO A 41 -6.65 2.53 2.95
C PRO A 41 -7.60 3.68 2.62
N ALA A 42 -7.91 3.83 1.33
CA ALA A 42 -8.99 4.70 0.87
C ALA A 42 -10.25 4.36 1.67
N ALA A 43 -11.04 5.38 2.00
CA ALA A 43 -12.17 5.23 2.90
C ALA A 43 -13.08 4.04 2.48
N GLY A 44 -13.36 3.11 3.40
CA GLY A 44 -14.18 1.95 3.11
C GLY A 44 -13.52 0.86 2.25
N VAL A 45 -12.19 0.88 2.06
CA VAL A 45 -11.43 -0.23 1.47
C VAL A 45 -10.87 -1.11 2.59
N THR A 46 -11.14 -2.41 2.52
CA THR A 46 -10.52 -3.43 3.39
C THR A 46 -9.63 -4.34 2.55
N PHE A 47 -8.56 -4.86 3.14
CA PHE A 47 -7.56 -5.65 2.43
C PHE A 47 -7.37 -7.04 3.04
N THR A 48 -7.34 -8.06 2.17
CA THR A 48 -6.97 -9.44 2.51
C THR A 48 -5.85 -9.93 1.58
N GLY A 49 -5.28 -11.11 1.88
CA GLY A 49 -4.25 -11.74 1.03
C GLY A 49 -2.81 -11.25 1.27
N GLU A 50 -1.95 -11.48 0.28
CA GLU A 50 -0.48 -11.54 0.40
C GLU A 50 0.24 -10.23 0.07
N GLY A 51 -0.49 -9.19 -0.37
CA GLY A 51 0.11 -7.92 -0.78
C GLY A 51 0.82 -7.18 0.36
N ASP A 52 2.02 -6.66 0.07
CA ASP A 52 2.78 -5.82 1.00
C ASP A 52 2.13 -4.43 1.19
N SER A 53 2.70 -3.61 2.08
CA SER A 53 2.16 -2.25 2.33
C SER A 53 2.16 -1.36 1.08
N ARG A 54 3.14 -1.50 0.18
CA ARG A 54 3.26 -0.63 -1.00
C ARG A 54 2.27 -1.01 -2.07
N LEU A 55 2.07 -2.30 -2.30
CA LEU A 55 1.04 -2.81 -3.20
C LEU A 55 -0.35 -2.44 -2.68
N ARG A 56 -0.61 -2.62 -1.37
CA ARG A 56 -1.87 -2.17 -0.75
C ARG A 56 -2.10 -0.68 -0.94
N GLN A 57 -1.09 0.16 -0.75
CA GLN A 57 -1.18 1.60 -1.04
C GLN A 57 -1.49 1.84 -2.52
N ARG A 58 -0.79 1.18 -3.44
CA ARG A 58 -1.03 1.34 -4.88
C ARG A 58 -2.47 0.96 -5.28
N VAL A 59 -2.98 -0.16 -4.77
CA VAL A 59 -4.37 -0.59 -4.99
C VAL A 59 -5.34 0.44 -4.43
N SER A 60 -5.07 0.95 -3.23
CA SER A 60 -5.85 2.00 -2.58
C SER A 60 -5.90 3.27 -3.43
N ASP A 61 -4.76 3.75 -3.93
CA ASP A 61 -4.67 4.95 -4.75
C ASP A 61 -5.45 4.81 -6.06
N VAL A 62 -5.39 3.63 -6.69
CA VAL A 62 -6.18 3.33 -7.91
C VAL A 62 -7.68 3.41 -7.61
N ILE A 63 -8.15 2.78 -6.52
CA ILE A 63 -9.56 2.80 -6.12
C ILE A 63 -10.01 4.23 -5.82
N GLU A 64 -9.20 5.01 -5.10
CA GLU A 64 -9.50 6.41 -4.80
C GLU A 64 -9.61 7.25 -6.06
N ARG A 65 -8.65 7.15 -6.97
CA ARG A 65 -8.67 7.90 -8.25
C ARG A 65 -9.82 7.47 -9.15
N LEU A 66 -10.20 6.18 -9.15
CA LEU A 66 -11.42 5.70 -9.81
C LEU A 66 -12.67 6.36 -9.23
N ARG A 67 -12.78 6.44 -7.90
CA ARG A 67 -13.91 7.13 -7.23
C ARG A 67 -13.95 8.62 -7.54
N GLN A 68 -12.79 9.26 -7.63
CA GLN A 68 -12.63 10.67 -7.98
C GLN A 68 -12.80 10.93 -9.49
N ARG A 69 -12.88 9.88 -10.32
CA ARG A 69 -12.93 9.97 -11.79
C ARG A 69 -11.70 10.67 -12.37
N ASP A 70 -10.54 10.51 -11.73
CA ASP A 70 -9.29 11.11 -12.14
C ASP A 70 -8.54 10.20 -13.13
N ALA A 71 -8.91 10.28 -14.41
CA ALA A 71 -8.29 9.49 -15.47
C ALA A 71 -6.77 9.76 -15.58
N SER A 72 -6.40 11.03 -15.48
CA SER A 72 -5.00 11.47 -15.56
C SER A 72 -4.16 10.91 -14.42
N GLY A 73 -4.70 10.89 -13.20
CA GLY A 73 -4.12 10.26 -12.03
C GLY A 73 -3.95 8.76 -12.22
N ILE A 74 -4.98 8.04 -12.67
CA ILE A 74 -4.86 6.58 -12.89
C ILE A 74 -3.75 6.29 -13.91
N ALA A 75 -3.69 7.07 -15.00
CA ALA A 75 -2.69 6.93 -16.05
C ALA A 75 -1.24 7.18 -15.56
N GLU A 76 -1.03 7.85 -14.43
CA GLU A 76 0.32 8.00 -13.85
C GLU A 76 0.91 6.68 -13.36
N PHE A 77 0.08 5.70 -13.04
CA PHE A 77 0.52 4.38 -12.58
C PHE A 77 0.81 3.42 -13.73
N ASP A 78 0.43 3.79 -14.95
CA ASP A 78 0.68 3.03 -16.15
C ASP A 78 2.02 3.41 -16.75
N VAL A 79 3.05 2.70 -16.28
CA VAL A 79 4.43 2.92 -16.66
C VAL A 79 4.97 1.74 -17.45
N ASP A 80 5.64 2.04 -18.56
CA ASP A 80 6.42 1.06 -19.30
C ASP A 80 7.57 0.57 -18.41
N LEU A 81 7.69 -0.74 -18.24
CA LEU A 81 8.62 -1.34 -17.28
C LEU A 81 10.09 -1.21 -17.69
N THR A 82 10.36 -0.84 -18.95
CA THR A 82 11.71 -0.68 -19.50
C THR A 82 12.14 0.79 -19.47
N THR A 83 11.29 1.67 -20.00
CA THR A 83 11.55 3.10 -20.20
C THR A 83 11.07 3.96 -19.04
N HIS A 84 10.21 3.42 -18.16
CA HIS A 84 9.56 4.13 -17.05
C HIS A 84 8.75 5.35 -17.48
N ARG A 85 8.37 5.42 -18.76
CA ARG A 85 7.50 6.47 -19.29
C ARG A 85 6.06 6.04 -19.16
N ARG A 86 5.16 7.02 -19.07
CA ARG A 86 3.72 6.77 -19.11
C ARG A 86 3.32 6.17 -20.45
N SER A 87 2.40 5.21 -20.43
CA SER A 87 1.77 4.73 -21.66
C SER A 87 0.97 5.86 -22.33
N PRO A 88 1.06 6.05 -23.66
CA PRO A 88 0.24 7.03 -24.37
C PRO A 88 -1.26 6.71 -24.31
N ASP A 89 -1.61 5.44 -24.07
CA ASP A 89 -2.99 4.94 -24.04
C ASP A 89 -3.56 4.84 -22.61
N GLY A 90 -2.77 5.22 -21.60
CA GLY A 90 -3.16 5.10 -20.20
C GLY A 90 -4.41 5.91 -19.84
N GLU A 91 -4.55 7.14 -20.34
CA GLU A 91 -5.75 7.95 -20.06
C GLU A 91 -7.02 7.36 -20.68
N ALA A 92 -6.93 6.81 -21.89
CA ALA A 92 -8.06 6.18 -22.56
C ALA A 92 -8.50 4.90 -21.83
N GLY A 93 -7.55 4.07 -21.39
CA GLY A 93 -7.84 2.90 -20.57
C GLY A 93 -8.44 3.26 -19.21
N ALA A 94 -7.91 4.31 -18.55
CA ALA A 94 -8.46 4.81 -17.30
C ALA A 94 -9.90 5.33 -17.46
N GLN A 95 -10.19 6.01 -18.58
CA GLN A 95 -11.53 6.49 -18.89
C GLN A 95 -12.52 5.34 -19.06
N TRP A 96 -12.10 4.22 -19.64
CA TRP A 96 -12.94 3.02 -19.72
C TRP A 96 -13.31 2.49 -18.34
N LEU A 97 -12.33 2.34 -17.43
CA LEU A 97 -12.57 1.91 -16.05
C LEU A 97 -13.49 2.88 -15.31
N ILE A 98 -13.28 4.19 -15.44
CA ILE A 98 -14.12 5.21 -14.81
C ILE A 98 -15.57 5.09 -15.29
N THR A 99 -15.76 4.93 -16.59
CA THR A 99 -17.09 4.84 -17.21
C THR A 99 -17.90 3.68 -16.64
N HIS A 100 -17.25 2.54 -16.36
CA HIS A 100 -17.94 1.32 -15.93
C HIS A 100 -17.93 1.09 -14.41
N PHE A 101 -16.92 1.58 -13.70
CA PHE A 101 -16.67 1.19 -12.30
C PHE A 101 -16.60 2.35 -11.29
N ALA A 102 -16.46 3.61 -11.70
CA ALA A 102 -16.35 4.72 -10.73
C ALA A 102 -17.57 4.85 -9.81
N THR A 103 -18.78 4.67 -10.35
CA THR A 103 -20.03 4.72 -9.58
C THR A 103 -20.18 3.53 -8.63
N PRO A 104 -20.10 2.26 -9.08
CA PRO A 104 -20.27 1.12 -8.17
C PRO A 104 -19.16 1.00 -7.11
N LEU A 105 -17.99 1.60 -7.33
CA LEU A 105 -16.91 1.62 -6.35
C LEU A 105 -17.06 2.68 -5.25
N GLN A 106 -18.08 3.55 -5.28
CA GLN A 106 -18.27 4.58 -4.22
C GLN A 106 -18.56 3.97 -2.83
N GLY A 107 -19.10 2.76 -2.79
CA GLY A 107 -19.40 2.04 -1.56
C GLY A 107 -18.19 1.31 -0.96
N PRO A 108 -18.42 0.48 0.08
CA PRO A 108 -17.41 -0.40 0.64
C PRO A 108 -16.82 -1.34 -0.42
N VAL A 109 -15.51 -1.56 -0.31
CA VAL A 109 -14.73 -2.42 -1.21
C VAL A 109 -13.87 -3.36 -0.37
N GLN A 110 -13.89 -4.64 -0.71
CA GLN A 110 -12.92 -5.61 -0.21
C GLN A 110 -11.93 -5.93 -1.35
N ALA A 111 -10.64 -5.73 -1.10
CA ALA A 111 -9.57 -6.04 -2.03
C ALA A 111 -8.75 -7.23 -1.53
N GLU A 112 -8.86 -8.37 -2.21
CA GLU A 112 -8.01 -9.54 -1.98
C GLU A 112 -6.80 -9.49 -2.93
N ILE A 113 -5.59 -9.44 -2.38
CA ILE A 113 -4.36 -9.35 -3.17
C ILE A 113 -3.66 -10.70 -3.19
N ARG A 114 -3.31 -11.17 -4.39
CA ARG A 114 -2.59 -12.44 -4.59
C ARG A 114 -1.46 -12.26 -5.59
N GLN A 115 -0.40 -13.03 -5.41
CA GLN A 115 0.67 -13.13 -6.41
C GLN A 115 0.23 -14.07 -7.54
N ASP A 116 0.61 -13.77 -8.78
CA ASP A 116 0.49 -14.74 -9.87
C ASP A 116 1.58 -15.82 -9.70
N GLU A 117 1.15 -17.06 -9.57
CA GLU A 117 1.99 -18.24 -9.34
C GLU A 117 3.00 -18.48 -10.49
N ASN A 118 2.75 -17.93 -11.68
CA ASN A 118 3.53 -18.23 -12.88
C ASN A 118 4.71 -17.28 -13.14
N ALA A 119 4.75 -16.08 -12.53
CA ALA A 119 5.70 -15.04 -12.94
C ALA A 119 6.40 -14.30 -11.80
N GLY A 120 5.93 -14.37 -10.55
CA GLY A 120 6.58 -13.77 -9.37
C GLY A 120 6.74 -12.23 -9.37
N LEU A 121 6.46 -11.57 -10.49
CA LEU A 121 6.45 -10.13 -10.69
C LEU A 121 5.02 -9.59 -10.81
N ASP A 122 4.10 -10.43 -11.27
CA ASP A 122 2.70 -10.09 -11.46
C ASP A 122 1.90 -10.36 -10.19
N TRP A 123 1.03 -9.42 -9.87
CA TRP A 123 0.10 -9.45 -8.76
C TRP A 123 -1.27 -9.09 -9.30
N TYR A 124 -2.32 -9.52 -8.61
CA TYR A 124 -3.65 -9.04 -8.90
C TYR A 124 -4.39 -8.72 -7.61
N ALA A 125 -5.23 -7.68 -7.68
CA ALA A 125 -6.19 -7.34 -6.65
C ALA A 125 -7.60 -7.66 -7.15
N CYS A 126 -8.28 -8.57 -6.46
CA CYS A 126 -9.68 -8.88 -6.64
C CYS A 126 -10.52 -7.94 -5.79
N ILE A 127 -11.15 -6.96 -6.43
CA ILE A 127 -12.03 -5.99 -5.79
C ILE A 127 -13.45 -6.54 -5.81
N SER A 128 -13.97 -6.89 -4.63
CA SER A 128 -15.40 -7.11 -4.39
C SER A 128 -16.07 -5.79 -4.02
N TYR A 129 -17.15 -5.43 -4.72
CA TYR A 129 -17.85 -4.16 -4.54
C TYR A 129 -19.38 -4.29 -4.62
N GLY A 130 -20.07 -3.31 -4.04
CA GLY A 130 -21.53 -3.25 -4.02
C GLY A 130 -22.17 -4.31 -3.12
N HIS A 131 -23.50 -4.26 -3.02
CA HIS A 131 -24.28 -5.22 -2.23
C HIS A 131 -24.12 -6.65 -2.75
N ASP A 132 -24.08 -6.82 -4.07
CA ASP A 132 -23.98 -8.13 -4.73
C ASP A 132 -22.55 -8.70 -4.74
N GLN A 133 -21.58 -8.03 -4.09
CA GLN A 133 -20.17 -8.46 -4.03
C GLN A 133 -19.58 -8.80 -5.41
N ARG A 134 -19.88 -7.96 -6.41
CA ARG A 134 -19.36 -8.11 -7.77
C ARG A 134 -17.85 -7.96 -7.77
N LYS A 135 -17.17 -8.74 -8.61
CA LYS A 135 -15.71 -8.79 -8.63
C LYS A 135 -15.13 -8.06 -9.85
N LEU A 136 -14.07 -7.28 -9.64
CA LEU A 136 -13.20 -6.68 -10.65
C LEU A 136 -11.76 -7.08 -10.34
N ARG A 137 -11.04 -7.64 -11.30
CA ARG A 137 -9.59 -7.90 -11.16
C ARG A 137 -8.82 -6.69 -11.66
N LEU A 138 -7.86 -6.22 -10.86
CA LEU A 138 -6.86 -5.24 -11.28
C LEU A 138 -5.48 -5.89 -11.22
N ASP A 139 -4.75 -5.90 -12.33
CA ASP A 139 -3.39 -6.43 -12.37
C ASP A 139 -2.37 -5.36 -12.01
N PHE A 140 -1.32 -5.77 -11.31
CA PHE A 140 -0.21 -4.93 -10.91
C PHE A 140 1.10 -5.64 -11.22
N VAL A 141 2.05 -4.93 -11.80
CA VAL A 141 3.36 -5.49 -12.13
C VAL A 141 4.41 -4.86 -11.24
N THR A 142 5.19 -5.70 -10.56
CA THR A 142 6.31 -5.26 -9.75
C THR A 142 7.46 -4.83 -10.64
N TYR A 143 7.95 -3.62 -10.47
CA TYR A 143 9.19 -3.14 -11.09
C TYR A 143 10.12 -2.54 -10.03
N GLY A 144 11.43 -2.56 -10.30
CA GLY A 144 12.43 -2.06 -9.36
C GLY A 144 12.90 -3.05 -8.27
N LYS A 145 12.69 -4.36 -8.44
CA LYS A 145 13.39 -5.38 -7.64
C LYS A 145 14.91 -5.16 -7.78
N LYS A 146 15.66 -5.36 -6.68
CA LYS A 146 17.14 -5.27 -6.63
C LYS A 146 17.79 -5.81 -7.91
N GLY A 147 18.44 -4.95 -8.70
CA GLY A 147 19.31 -5.39 -9.80
C GLY A 147 19.44 -4.46 -11.02
N VAL A 148 18.52 -3.51 -11.25
CA VAL A 148 18.60 -2.60 -12.41
C VAL A 148 18.32 -1.15 -12.01
N TRP A 149 19.17 -0.24 -12.50
CA TRP A 149 19.41 1.13 -12.04
C TRP A 149 18.57 2.17 -12.81
N PRO A 150 18.28 3.38 -12.24
CA PRO A 150 18.45 3.78 -10.84
C PRO A 150 17.25 3.49 -9.95
N ASP A 151 17.45 2.70 -8.89
CA ASP A 151 16.77 2.97 -7.61
C ASP A 151 17.76 2.88 -6.44
N PRO A 152 18.40 4.00 -6.05
CA PRO A 152 19.28 4.05 -4.88
C PRO A 152 18.54 3.86 -3.54
N ASN A 153 17.20 3.80 -3.52
CA ASN A 153 16.37 3.55 -2.34
C ASN A 153 15.65 2.18 -2.41
N GLY A 154 16.02 1.34 -3.39
CA GLY A 154 15.56 -0.01 -3.72
C GLY A 154 14.46 -0.61 -2.83
N GLY A 155 13.21 -0.34 -3.19
CA GLY A 155 12.09 -1.14 -2.73
C GLY A 155 11.08 -1.31 -3.84
N ASP A 156 10.25 -2.35 -3.74
CA ASP A 156 9.29 -2.71 -4.77
C ASP A 156 8.42 -1.50 -5.17
N LYS A 157 8.28 -1.28 -6.47
CA LYS A 157 7.30 -0.37 -7.07
C LYS A 157 6.32 -1.21 -7.86
N TYR A 158 5.09 -0.71 -7.98
CA TYR A 158 4.01 -1.41 -8.66
C TYR A 158 3.43 -0.51 -9.74
N ALA A 159 3.45 -1.02 -10.96
CA ALA A 159 2.78 -0.44 -12.12
C ALA A 159 1.35 -0.98 -12.17
N PHE A 160 0.43 -0.15 -12.65
CA PHE A 160 -0.93 -0.53 -12.97
C PHE A 160 -1.11 -0.29 -14.48
N PRO A 161 -0.98 -1.32 -15.33
CA PRO A 161 -0.97 -1.18 -16.78
C PRO A 161 -2.38 -0.89 -17.31
N VAL A 162 -2.90 0.31 -17.04
CA VAL A 162 -4.29 0.66 -17.35
C VAL A 162 -4.56 0.77 -18.85
N HIS A 163 -3.54 0.94 -19.69
CA HIS A 163 -3.67 0.95 -21.13
C HIS A 163 -4.32 -0.31 -21.69
N VAL A 164 -4.23 -1.46 -21.02
CA VAL A 164 -4.88 -2.70 -21.47
C VAL A 164 -6.40 -2.55 -21.60
N TYR A 165 -7.00 -1.63 -20.85
CA TYR A 165 -8.43 -1.34 -20.94
C TYR A 165 -8.80 -0.48 -22.15
N ASN A 166 -7.82 0.17 -22.80
CA ASN A 166 -8.06 0.93 -24.03
C ASN A 166 -8.53 0.00 -25.18
N GLU A 167 -8.07 -1.25 -25.19
CA GLU A 167 -8.53 -2.26 -26.15
C GLU A 167 -10.04 -2.58 -26.03
N LEU A 168 -10.65 -2.20 -24.89
CA LEU A 168 -12.07 -2.37 -24.62
C LEU A 168 -12.89 -1.10 -24.95
N ALA A 169 -12.25 -0.04 -25.45
CA ALA A 169 -12.95 1.18 -25.84
C ALA A 169 -14.10 0.88 -26.81
N GLY A 170 -15.28 1.46 -26.52
CA GLY A 170 -16.50 1.21 -27.28
C GLY A 170 -17.21 -0.13 -26.99
N ARG A 171 -16.70 -0.95 -26.06
CA ARG A 171 -17.34 -2.18 -25.59
C ARG A 171 -17.69 -2.06 -24.11
N GLY A 172 -18.93 -2.37 -23.77
CA GLY A 172 -19.32 -2.57 -22.38
C GLY A 172 -18.62 -3.81 -21.79
N PRO A 173 -18.46 -3.87 -20.46
CA PRO A 173 -17.84 -5.02 -19.84
C PRO A 173 -18.79 -6.23 -19.95
N TYR A 174 -18.27 -7.39 -20.38
CA TYR A 174 -19.12 -8.53 -20.76
C TYR A 174 -19.86 -9.11 -19.54
N PRO A 175 -21.21 -9.14 -19.53
CA PRO A 175 -21.94 -9.90 -18.53
C PRO A 175 -21.76 -11.39 -18.78
N ASN A 176 -21.61 -12.18 -17.72
CA ASN A 176 -21.61 -13.66 -17.76
C ASN A 176 -20.41 -14.33 -18.49
N LYS A 177 -19.34 -13.61 -18.80
CA LYS A 177 -18.07 -14.21 -19.22
C LYS A 177 -16.91 -13.64 -18.41
N PRO A 178 -16.13 -14.49 -17.71
CA PRO A 178 -14.83 -14.07 -17.24
C PRO A 178 -13.99 -13.71 -18.48
N MET A 179 -13.72 -12.42 -18.67
CA MET A 179 -12.65 -11.96 -19.55
C MET A 179 -11.35 -12.49 -18.97
N THR A 180 -10.67 -13.36 -19.71
CA THR A 180 -9.33 -13.84 -19.39
C THR A 180 -8.45 -12.63 -19.07
N GLY A 181 -7.90 -12.57 -17.86
CA GLY A 181 -7.10 -11.45 -17.36
C GLY A 181 -7.85 -10.36 -16.59
N LEU A 182 -9.19 -10.36 -16.51
CA LEU A 182 -9.94 -9.22 -15.93
C LEU A 182 -11.01 -9.59 -14.89
N PHE A 183 -11.25 -10.89 -14.65
CA PHE A 183 -12.10 -11.36 -13.56
C PHE A 183 -11.39 -12.39 -12.68
N CYS A 184 -11.63 -12.30 -11.38
CA CYS A 184 -11.16 -13.29 -10.43
C CYS A 184 -12.06 -14.52 -10.55
N ASN A 185 -11.46 -15.68 -10.81
CA ASN A 185 -12.08 -16.95 -11.22
C ASN A 185 -13.23 -17.50 -10.32
N GLU A 186 -13.70 -16.78 -9.30
CA GLU A 186 -14.69 -17.22 -8.31
C GLU A 186 -15.84 -16.23 -8.06
N GLY A 187 -16.24 -15.39 -9.02
CA GLY A 187 -17.41 -14.52 -8.78
C GLY A 187 -18.07 -14.00 -10.04
N GLU A 188 -19.40 -14.06 -10.05
CA GLU A 188 -20.29 -13.69 -11.14
C GLU A 188 -19.89 -12.36 -11.81
N SER A 189 -19.65 -12.49 -13.10
CA SER A 189 -19.39 -11.42 -14.06
C SER A 189 -20.64 -10.58 -14.29
N LEU A 190 -20.66 -9.38 -13.70
CA LEU A 190 -21.44 -8.18 -14.06
C LEU A 190 -22.96 -8.33 -14.25
N PRO A 191 -23.76 -7.26 -14.02
CA PRO A 191 -25.20 -7.36 -14.20
C PRO A 191 -25.53 -7.67 -15.68
N PRO A 192 -26.61 -8.40 -15.98
CA PRO A 192 -27.14 -8.42 -17.34
C PRO A 192 -27.36 -6.98 -17.80
N ALA A 193 -27.02 -6.71 -19.06
CA ALA A 193 -27.23 -5.40 -19.69
C ALA A 193 -28.67 -4.91 -19.39
N GLN A 194 -28.79 -3.72 -18.80
CA GLN A 194 -30.06 -3.01 -18.73
C GLN A 194 -30.34 -2.34 -20.06
#